data_AF-A0AAD4BPF0-F1
#
_entry.id   AF-A0AAD4BPF0-F1
#
_cell.length_a   1.000
_cell.length_b   1.000
_cell.length_c   1.000
_cell.angle_alpha   90.00
_cell.angle_beta   90.00
_cell.angle_gamma   90.00
#
_symmetry.space_group_name_H-M   'P 1'
#
loop_
_entity.id
_entity.type
_entity.pdbx_description
1 polymer ?
#
loop_
_entity_poly.entity_id
_entity_poly.type
_entity_poly.pdbx_seq_one_letter_code
_entity_poly.pdbx_strand_id
1 'polypeptide(L)'
;MGRWSQYDEDDYRLPEGVKRIGYDADTGCYYFRDREGLVYKGPEGSEFGELTQVAELPITEPEEGGNDNDVEAAPGRGDGYQPLAVDEHGSRHVLRGGAYRALFPFFLIIAVVLLLIWRLAFSPTLVTPAPCPSTTIPYVIQPGDTCWEIVRRHNSTLDKLHIVNPKIVCSDLHPGDRICIPDEESSISRVF
;
A
#
# COMPACT_ATOMS: atom_id res chain seq x y z
N MET A 1 -0.18 21.49 -9.88
CA MET A 1 -0.78 22.80 -10.19
C MET A 1 -0.42 23.12 -11.62
N GLY A 2 -1.34 22.90 -12.55
CA GLY A 2 -1.10 23.13 -13.97
C GLY A 2 -0.89 24.62 -14.22
N ARG A 3 0.27 24.97 -14.76
CA ARG A 3 0.63 26.32 -15.19
C ARG A 3 0.00 26.57 -16.56
N TRP A 4 -1.33 26.70 -16.60
CA TRP A 4 -2.00 27.33 -17.73
C TRP A 4 -1.96 28.83 -17.46
N SER A 5 -0.98 29.51 -18.05
CA SER A 5 -0.99 30.96 -18.05
C SER A 5 -2.12 31.45 -18.94
N GLN A 6 -3.02 32.26 -18.41
CA GLN A 6 -4.03 33.05 -19.14
C GLN A 6 -3.46 33.90 -20.30
N TYR A 7 -2.13 33.87 -20.53
CA TYR A 7 -1.45 34.55 -21.62
C TYR A 7 -1.48 33.78 -22.95
N ASP A 8 -2.04 32.56 -22.98
CA ASP A 8 -2.25 31.76 -24.21
C ASP A 8 -3.63 32.04 -24.86
N GLU A 9 -4.39 33.01 -24.33
CA GLU A 9 -5.65 33.44 -24.93
C GLU A 9 -5.35 34.25 -26.21
N ASP A 10 -5.40 33.54 -27.35
CA ASP A 10 -5.20 34.08 -28.71
C ASP A 10 -6.13 35.27 -29.05
N ASP A 11 -7.19 35.46 -28.27
CA ASP A 11 -8.24 36.47 -28.45
C ASP A 11 -7.72 37.92 -28.43
N TYR A 12 -6.57 38.20 -27.79
CA TYR A 12 -5.97 39.55 -27.75
C TYR A 12 -4.98 39.84 -28.88
N ARG A 13 -4.63 38.83 -29.70
CA ARG A 13 -3.56 38.92 -30.71
C ARG A 13 -4.08 38.79 -32.15
N LEU A 14 -5.33 38.37 -32.29
CA LEU A 14 -6.01 38.21 -33.56
C LEU A 14 -6.89 39.43 -33.85
N PRO A 15 -7.16 39.73 -35.13
CA PRO A 15 -8.17 40.72 -35.49
C PRO A 15 -9.52 40.39 -34.83
N GLU A 16 -10.25 41.42 -34.40
CA GLU A 16 -11.51 41.22 -33.67
C GLU A 16 -12.49 40.35 -34.47
N GLY A 17 -12.80 39.15 -33.95
CA GLY A 17 -13.72 38.22 -34.60
C GLY A 17 -13.06 37.03 -35.29
N VAL A 18 -11.74 37.02 -35.40
CA VAL A 18 -10.98 35.89 -35.93
C VAL A 18 -10.56 34.97 -34.80
N LYS A 19 -10.89 33.68 -34.89
CA LYS A 19 -10.53 32.65 -33.91
C LYS A 19 -9.67 31.57 -34.53
N ARG A 20 -8.64 31.10 -33.81
CA ARG A 20 -7.84 29.93 -34.21
C ARG A 20 -8.69 28.67 -34.19
N ILE A 21 -8.68 27.90 -35.28
CA ILE A 21 -9.47 26.67 -35.45
C ILE A 21 -8.62 25.41 -35.57
N GLY A 22 -7.32 25.52 -35.84
CA GLY A 22 -6.46 24.35 -35.96
C GLY A 22 -4.99 24.70 -36.19
N TYR A 23 -4.14 23.68 -36.04
CA TYR A 23 -2.72 23.69 -36.34
C TYR A 23 -2.40 22.45 -37.17
N ASP A 24 -1.75 22.66 -38.31
CA ASP A 24 -1.21 21.58 -39.12
C ASP A 24 0.26 21.39 -38.73
N ALA A 25 0.56 20.23 -38.14
CA ALA A 25 1.88 19.91 -37.63
C ALA A 25 2.90 19.60 -38.72
N ASP A 26 2.44 19.16 -39.90
CA ASP A 26 3.32 18.81 -41.02
C ASP A 26 3.81 20.07 -41.72
N THR A 27 2.94 21.06 -41.88
CA THR A 27 3.30 22.36 -42.48
C THR A 27 3.63 23.44 -41.46
N GLY A 28 3.44 23.19 -40.17
CA GLY A 28 3.65 24.17 -39.11
C GLY A 28 2.79 25.42 -39.25
N CYS A 29 1.61 25.31 -39.88
CA CYS A 29 0.73 26.44 -40.19
C CYS A 29 -0.48 26.47 -39.25
N TYR A 30 -0.89 27.67 -38.84
CA TYR A 30 -2.13 27.88 -38.10
C TYR A 30 -3.28 28.25 -39.02
N TYR A 31 -4.47 27.71 -38.72
CA TYR A 31 -5.71 28.04 -39.40
C TYR A 31 -6.64 28.82 -38.49
N PHE A 32 -7.31 29.80 -39.08
CA PHE A 32 -8.20 30.73 -38.39
C PHE A 32 -9.55 30.83 -39.10
N ARG A 33 -10.59 31.19 -38.37
CA ARG A 33 -11.94 31.41 -38.91
C ARG A 33 -12.47 32.74 -38.41
N ASP A 34 -13.01 33.55 -39.31
CA ASP A 34 -13.67 34.81 -38.98
C ASP A 34 -15.17 34.61 -38.68
N ARG A 35 -15.86 35.66 -38.19
CA ARG A 35 -17.30 35.70 -37.88
C ARG A 35 -18.19 35.30 -39.05
N GLU A 36 -17.73 35.56 -40.27
CA GLU A 36 -18.43 35.22 -41.52
C GLU A 36 -18.20 33.75 -41.95
N GLY A 37 -17.39 33.00 -41.20
CA GLY A 37 -17.08 31.59 -41.48
C GLY A 37 -15.95 31.38 -42.49
N LEU A 38 -15.34 32.46 -42.98
CA LEU A 38 -14.20 32.41 -43.89
C LEU A 38 -12.97 31.87 -43.17
N VAL A 39 -12.22 30.99 -43.84
CA VAL A 39 -11.02 30.36 -43.29
C VAL A 39 -9.77 31.10 -43.79
N TYR A 40 -8.81 31.25 -42.89
CA TYR A 40 -7.53 31.89 -43.16
C TYR A 40 -6.39 30.98 -42.72
N LYS A 41 -5.28 31.05 -43.46
CA LYS A 41 -4.03 30.35 -43.20
C LYS A 41 -2.95 31.36 -42.83
N GLY A 42 -2.25 31.10 -41.72
CA GLY A 42 -1.07 31.86 -41.31
C GLY A 42 0.20 31.47 -42.11
N PRO A 43 1.28 32.26 -41.99
CA PRO A 43 2.55 31.94 -42.64
C PRO A 43 3.18 30.66 -42.08
N GLU A 44 3.94 29.96 -42.92
CA GLU A 44 4.62 28.72 -42.57
C GLU A 44 5.66 28.94 -41.46
N GLY A 45 5.63 28.10 -40.42
CA GLY A 45 6.60 28.13 -39.33
C GLY A 45 6.56 29.39 -38.46
N SER A 46 5.54 30.24 -38.62
CA SER A 46 5.37 31.48 -37.86
C SER A 46 4.06 31.43 -37.08
N GLU A 47 4.13 31.62 -35.76
CA GLU A 47 2.95 31.74 -34.90
C GLU A 47 2.14 33.03 -35.18
N PHE A 48 2.78 34.02 -35.82
CA PHE A 48 2.21 35.34 -36.10
C PHE A 48 2.57 35.81 -37.51
N GLY A 49 1.64 36.47 -38.20
CA GLY A 49 1.90 37.08 -39.51
C GLY A 49 0.61 37.38 -40.29
N GLU A 50 0.76 37.70 -41.57
CA GLU A 50 -0.36 38.04 -42.44
C GLU A 50 -1.23 36.81 -42.75
N LEU A 51 -2.54 36.96 -42.58
CA LEU A 51 -3.51 35.88 -42.77
C LEU A 51 -3.95 35.82 -44.24
N THR A 52 -3.71 34.69 -44.90
CA THR A 52 -4.13 34.48 -46.29
C THR A 52 -5.45 33.70 -46.32
N GLN A 53 -6.47 34.23 -46.99
CA GLN A 53 -7.77 33.55 -47.09
C GLN A 53 -7.62 32.24 -47.89
N VAL A 54 -8.12 31.13 -47.34
CA VAL A 54 -8.13 29.82 -47.98
C VAL A 54 -9.56 29.29 -48.05
N ALA A 55 -9.91 28.66 -49.17
CA ALA A 55 -11.27 28.19 -49.42
C ALA A 55 -11.61 26.89 -48.67
N GLU A 56 -10.62 26.09 -48.29
CA GLU A 56 -10.83 24.76 -47.72
C GLU A 56 -9.68 24.38 -46.78
N LEU A 57 -10.01 23.71 -45.66
CA LEU A 57 -9.01 23.08 -44.80
C LEU A 57 -8.51 21.81 -45.51
N PRO A 58 -7.22 21.46 -45.42
CA PRO A 58 -6.79 20.13 -45.83
C PRO A 58 -7.46 19.14 -44.89
N ILE A 59 -8.50 18.47 -45.39
CA ILE A 59 -9.11 17.33 -44.71
C ILE A 59 -8.05 16.24 -44.78
N THR A 60 -7.44 15.88 -43.66
CA THR A 60 -6.68 14.64 -43.58
C THR A 60 -7.67 13.51 -43.83
N GLU A 61 -7.70 12.96 -45.05
CA GLU A 61 -8.44 11.73 -45.33
C GLU A 61 -7.90 10.66 -44.37
N PRO A 62 -8.72 10.08 -43.49
CA PRO A 62 -8.25 8.97 -42.67
C PRO A 62 -8.10 7.78 -43.60
N GLU A 63 -6.86 7.35 -43.85
CA GLU A 63 -6.59 6.11 -44.55
C GLU A 63 -7.28 4.96 -43.80
N GLU A 64 -8.23 4.30 -44.47
CA GLU A 64 -8.85 3.05 -44.01
C GLU A 64 -7.76 1.98 -43.89
N GLY A 65 -7.34 1.67 -42.65
CA GLY A 65 -6.36 0.61 -42.48
C GLY A 65 -5.79 0.43 -41.07
N GLY A 66 -6.64 0.22 -40.06
CA GLY A 66 -6.25 -0.59 -38.91
C GLY A 66 -6.49 0.00 -37.52
N ASN A 67 -7.38 -0.68 -36.80
CA ASN A 67 -7.47 -0.79 -35.35
C ASN A 67 -7.70 0.49 -34.51
N ASP A 68 -8.87 0.48 -33.86
CA ASP A 68 -9.15 0.95 -32.49
C ASP A 68 -10.11 2.14 -32.40
N ASN A 69 -11.37 1.81 -32.05
CA ASN A 69 -12.34 2.68 -31.38
C ASN A 69 -12.94 3.83 -32.21
N ASP A 70 -13.80 3.49 -33.15
CA ASP A 70 -14.68 4.44 -33.84
C ASP A 70 -15.78 4.94 -32.89
N VAL A 71 -15.47 6.00 -32.15
CA VAL A 71 -16.49 6.86 -31.51
C VAL A 71 -17.00 7.80 -32.60
N GLU A 72 -18.14 7.45 -33.19
CA GLU A 72 -18.85 8.31 -34.16
C GLU A 72 -19.05 9.71 -33.56
N ALA A 73 -18.59 10.73 -34.29
CA ALA A 73 -18.83 12.12 -33.96
C ALA A 73 -20.34 12.41 -34.07
N ALA A 74 -21.00 12.55 -32.92
CA ALA A 74 -22.37 13.09 -32.86
C ALA A 74 -22.40 14.51 -33.45
N PRO A 75 -23.49 14.91 -34.13
CA PRO A 75 -23.57 16.19 -34.81
C PRO A 75 -23.41 17.37 -33.84
N GLY A 76 -22.45 18.25 -34.13
CA GLY A 76 -22.14 19.43 -33.31
C GLY A 76 -23.23 20.49 -33.39
N ARG A 77 -23.63 21.03 -32.23
CA ARG A 77 -24.51 22.19 -32.10
C ARG A 77 -23.72 23.47 -32.44
N GLY A 78 -24.36 24.46 -33.07
CA GLY A 78 -23.73 25.65 -33.67
C GLY A 78 -23.09 26.67 -32.72
N ASP A 79 -23.00 26.35 -31.44
CA ASP A 79 -22.53 27.19 -30.34
C ASP A 79 -21.14 26.79 -29.81
N GLY A 80 -20.46 25.82 -30.44
CA GLY A 80 -19.03 25.54 -30.23
C GLY A 80 -18.65 24.98 -28.86
N TYR A 81 -19.61 24.82 -27.95
CA TYR A 81 -19.44 24.10 -26.70
C TYR A 81 -19.95 22.67 -26.89
N GLN A 82 -19.03 21.73 -26.98
CA GLN A 82 -19.35 20.32 -26.82
C GLN A 82 -19.44 20.04 -25.31
N PRO A 83 -20.61 19.67 -24.77
CA PRO A 83 -20.63 19.13 -23.42
C PRO A 83 -19.71 17.90 -23.42
N LEU A 84 -18.76 17.86 -22.48
CA LEU A 84 -18.00 16.64 -22.21
C LEU A 84 -19.01 15.49 -22.18
N ALA A 85 -18.75 14.43 -22.95
CA ALA A 85 -19.63 13.28 -23.06
C ALA A 85 -20.05 12.86 -21.65
N VAL A 86 -21.29 13.16 -21.28
CA VAL A 86 -21.89 12.59 -20.08
C VAL A 86 -22.32 11.22 -20.52
N ASP A 87 -21.65 10.22 -19.96
CA ASP A 87 -21.85 8.81 -20.25
C ASP A 87 -23.36 8.52 -20.24
N GLU A 88 -23.93 8.28 -21.44
CA GLU A 88 -25.30 7.76 -21.60
C GLU A 88 -25.32 6.27 -21.31
N HIS A 89 -24.71 5.88 -20.21
CA HIS A 89 -25.11 4.73 -19.46
C HIS A 89 -25.42 5.26 -18.07
N GLY A 90 -26.70 5.21 -17.73
CA GLY A 90 -27.19 5.24 -16.35
C GLY A 90 -26.64 4.07 -15.50
N SER A 91 -25.41 3.64 -15.73
CA SER A 91 -24.55 3.14 -14.68
C SER A 91 -24.28 4.32 -13.76
N ARG A 92 -25.23 4.53 -12.83
CA ARG A 92 -24.82 4.76 -11.45
C ARG A 92 -23.69 3.78 -11.22
N HIS A 93 -22.45 4.22 -11.37
CA HIS A 93 -21.32 3.58 -10.76
C HIS A 93 -21.65 3.70 -9.29
N VAL A 94 -22.39 2.70 -8.81
CA VAL A 94 -22.40 2.33 -7.42
C VAL A 94 -20.92 2.14 -7.15
N LEU A 95 -20.29 3.17 -6.60
CA LEU A 95 -18.99 3.14 -5.96
C LEU A 95 -19.12 2.24 -4.71
N ARG A 96 -19.55 0.99 -4.90
CA ARG A 96 -19.51 -0.11 -3.95
C ARG A 96 -18.99 -1.31 -4.73
N GLY A 97 -17.67 -1.41 -4.85
CA GLY A 97 -17.13 -2.58 -5.55
C GLY A 97 -15.62 -2.69 -5.69
N GLY A 98 -14.92 -1.55 -5.79
CA GLY A 98 -13.52 -1.55 -6.25
C GLY A 98 -12.49 -1.18 -5.19
N ALA A 99 -12.82 -0.30 -4.25
CA ALA A 99 -11.84 0.25 -3.31
C ALA A 99 -11.19 -0.84 -2.44
N TYR A 100 -11.98 -1.82 -2.00
CA TYR A 100 -11.47 -2.95 -1.23
C TYR A 100 -10.59 -3.89 -2.05
N ARG A 101 -10.66 -3.93 -3.39
CA ARG A 101 -9.76 -4.77 -4.22
C ARG A 101 -8.34 -4.22 -4.28
N ALA A 102 -8.20 -2.90 -4.31
CA ALA A 102 -6.89 -2.23 -4.26
C ALA A 102 -6.30 -2.20 -2.83
N LEU A 103 -7.16 -2.19 -1.80
CA LEU A 103 -6.73 -2.19 -0.40
C LEU A 103 -6.52 -3.60 0.17
N PHE A 104 -7.11 -4.64 -0.44
CA PHE A 104 -6.98 -6.05 -0.04
C PHE A 104 -5.52 -6.50 0.17
N PRO A 105 -4.56 -6.25 -0.74
CA PRO A 105 -3.17 -6.68 -0.53
C PRO A 105 -2.55 -6.01 0.71
N PHE A 106 -2.87 -4.75 0.99
CA PHE A 106 -2.37 -4.06 2.19
C PHE A 106 -2.98 -4.63 3.47
N PHE A 107 -4.29 -4.89 3.49
CA PHE A 107 -4.93 -5.55 4.64
C PHE A 107 -4.41 -6.96 4.88
N LEU A 108 -4.09 -7.71 3.81
CA LEU A 108 -3.50 -9.04 3.93
C LEU A 108 -2.09 -8.98 4.54
N ILE A 109 -1.26 -8.04 4.08
CA ILE A 109 0.07 -7.81 4.65
C ILE A 109 -0.03 -7.39 6.12
N ILE A 110 -0.93 -6.46 6.45
CA ILE A 110 -1.16 -6.01 7.83
C ILE A 110 -1.61 -7.19 8.71
N ALA A 111 -2.55 -8.03 8.24
CA ALA A 111 -3.00 -9.20 8.97
C ALA A 111 -1.88 -10.23 9.18
N VAL A 112 -1.05 -10.49 8.17
CA VAL A 112 0.11 -11.39 8.29
C VAL A 112 1.13 -10.81 9.28
N VAL A 113 1.42 -9.51 9.22
CA VAL A 113 2.33 -8.84 10.16
C VAL A 113 1.77 -8.88 11.58
N LEU A 114 0.47 -8.64 11.78
CA LEU A 114 -0.18 -8.77 13.08
C LEU A 114 -0.15 -10.21 13.59
N LEU A 115 -0.36 -11.21 12.73
CA LEU A 115 -0.23 -12.62 13.10
C LEU A 115 1.21 -13.00 13.41
N LEU A 116 2.21 -12.41 12.74
CA LEU A 116 3.63 -12.63 13.06
C LEU A 116 4.02 -11.94 14.36
N ILE A 117 3.56 -10.72 14.62
CA ILE A 117 3.78 -10.02 15.90
C ILE A 117 3.07 -10.77 17.03
N TRP A 118 1.83 -11.22 16.81
CA TRP A 118 1.10 -12.05 17.76
C TRP A 118 1.83 -13.38 17.98
N ARG A 119 2.31 -14.03 16.93
CA ARG A 119 3.14 -15.23 17.06
C ARG A 119 4.44 -14.94 17.80
N LEU A 120 5.12 -13.83 17.55
CA LEU A 120 6.41 -13.54 18.19
C LEU A 120 6.25 -13.08 19.65
N ALA A 121 5.18 -12.35 19.96
CA ALA A 121 4.86 -11.87 21.31
C ALA A 121 4.17 -12.94 22.18
N PHE A 122 3.44 -13.88 21.57
CA PHE A 122 2.68 -14.93 22.26
C PHE A 122 3.12 -16.36 21.96
N SER A 123 4.16 -16.57 21.13
CA SER A 123 4.86 -17.85 21.20
C SER A 123 5.62 -17.83 22.51
N PRO A 124 5.33 -18.73 23.46
CA PRO A 124 6.33 -19.03 24.47
C PRO A 124 7.54 -19.46 23.65
N THR A 125 8.62 -18.69 23.70
CA THR A 125 9.91 -19.23 23.35
C THR A 125 9.97 -20.56 24.07
N LEU A 126 10.08 -21.65 23.31
CA LEU A 126 10.44 -22.95 23.87
C LEU A 126 11.89 -22.79 24.33
N VAL A 127 12.10 -21.96 25.35
CA VAL A 127 13.23 -22.07 26.25
C VAL A 127 12.94 -23.41 26.90
N THR A 128 13.41 -24.48 26.26
CA THR A 128 13.49 -25.78 26.89
C THR A 128 14.21 -25.49 28.21
N PRO A 129 13.52 -25.61 29.36
CA PRO A 129 14.16 -25.35 30.63
C PRO A 129 15.38 -26.25 30.67
N ALA A 130 16.54 -25.67 30.97
CA ALA A 130 17.79 -26.40 31.00
C ALA A 130 17.57 -27.70 31.79
N PRO A 131 17.88 -28.88 31.24
CA PRO A 131 17.67 -30.12 31.94
C PRO A 131 18.47 -30.08 33.24
N CYS A 132 17.82 -30.46 34.34
CA CYS A 132 18.45 -30.55 35.64
C CYS A 132 19.70 -31.46 35.56
N PRO A 133 20.81 -31.10 36.22
CA PRO A 133 22.00 -31.95 36.26
C PRO A 133 21.65 -33.35 36.82
N SER A 134 22.39 -34.38 36.39
CA SER A 134 22.08 -35.81 36.59
C SER A 134 21.97 -36.29 38.05
N THR A 135 22.32 -35.44 39.02
CA THR A 135 22.23 -35.63 40.47
C THR A 135 21.05 -34.89 41.13
N THR A 136 20.16 -34.31 40.32
CA THR A 136 19.03 -33.51 40.80
C THR A 136 17.73 -33.91 40.12
N ILE A 137 16.63 -33.84 40.86
CA ILE A 137 15.31 -34.25 40.40
C ILE A 137 14.52 -32.99 40.01
N PRO A 138 13.90 -32.95 38.82
CA PRO A 138 13.02 -31.85 38.45
C PRO A 138 11.73 -31.92 39.29
N TYR A 139 11.40 -30.82 39.96
CA TYR A 139 10.18 -30.66 40.75
C TYR A 139 9.40 -29.45 40.28
N VAL A 140 8.06 -29.57 40.27
CA VAL A 140 7.14 -28.48 39.93
C VAL A 140 6.52 -27.97 41.22
N ILE A 141 6.69 -26.68 41.49
CA ILE A 141 6.20 -26.05 42.72
C ILE A 141 4.67 -26.09 42.74
N GLN A 142 4.09 -26.58 43.84
CA GLN A 142 2.66 -26.58 44.07
C GLN A 142 2.22 -25.36 44.88
N PRO A 143 0.94 -24.95 44.79
CA PRO A 143 0.40 -23.89 45.62
C PRO A 143 0.58 -24.20 47.10
N GLY A 144 1.27 -23.31 47.82
CA GLY A 144 1.52 -23.45 49.26
C GLY A 144 2.86 -24.09 49.63
N ASP A 145 3.64 -24.56 48.67
CA ASP A 145 4.99 -25.05 48.94
C ASP A 145 5.93 -23.93 49.39
N THR A 146 6.82 -24.25 50.32
CA THR A 146 7.93 -23.37 50.73
C THR A 146 9.27 -24.06 50.48
N CYS A 147 10.33 -23.27 50.21
CA CYS A 147 11.68 -23.84 50.06
C CYS A 147 12.05 -24.75 51.23
N TRP A 148 11.66 -24.39 52.46
CA TRP A 148 11.99 -25.16 53.65
C TRP A 148 11.28 -26.52 53.70
N GLU A 149 9.99 -26.57 53.36
CA GLU A 149 9.25 -27.84 53.31
C GLU A 149 9.73 -28.73 52.16
N ILE A 150 10.05 -28.14 51.00
CA ILE A 150 10.58 -28.86 49.85
C ILE A 150 11.92 -29.54 50.22
N VAL A 151 12.90 -28.79 50.74
CA VAL A 151 14.20 -29.39 51.09
C VAL A 151 14.07 -30.42 52.21
N ARG A 152 13.19 -30.18 53.19
CA ARG A 152 12.93 -31.13 54.27
C ARG A 152 12.33 -32.44 53.78
N ARG A 153 11.42 -32.38 52.81
CA ARG A 153 10.79 -33.57 52.19
C ARG A 153 11.79 -34.41 51.40
N HIS A 154 12.79 -33.77 50.81
CA HIS A 154 13.82 -34.40 49.98
C HIS A 154 15.16 -34.59 50.71
N ASN A 155 15.18 -34.56 52.05
CA ASN A 155 16.39 -34.74 52.87
C ASN A 155 17.59 -33.86 52.42
N SER A 156 17.31 -32.63 51.99
CA SER A 156 18.28 -31.68 51.42
C SER A 156 18.42 -30.42 52.28
N THR A 157 19.34 -29.53 51.92
CA THR A 157 19.56 -28.23 52.61
C THR A 157 19.26 -27.04 51.71
N LEU A 158 18.87 -25.91 52.31
CA LEU A 158 18.60 -24.67 51.59
C LEU A 158 19.82 -24.18 50.79
N ASP A 159 21.02 -24.30 51.37
CA ASP A 159 22.26 -23.91 50.68
C ASP A 159 22.47 -24.71 49.39
N LYS A 160 22.25 -26.02 49.42
CA LYS A 160 22.34 -26.89 48.25
C LYS A 160 21.29 -26.53 47.20
N LEU A 161 20.07 -26.23 47.63
CA LEU A 161 18.99 -25.80 46.72
C LEU A 161 19.35 -24.49 45.99
N HIS A 162 19.93 -23.52 46.69
CA HIS A 162 20.37 -22.25 46.11
C HIS A 162 21.56 -22.40 45.15
N ILE A 163 22.50 -23.31 45.45
CA ILE A 163 23.62 -23.61 44.54
C ILE A 163 23.11 -24.15 43.20
N VAL A 164 22.12 -25.05 43.24
CA VAL A 164 21.55 -25.65 42.03
C VAL A 164 20.63 -24.66 41.30
N ASN A 165 19.92 -23.80 42.02
CA ASN A 165 18.95 -22.86 41.46
C ASN A 165 19.28 -21.41 41.87
N PRO A 166 20.35 -20.80 41.32
CA PRO A 166 20.79 -19.45 41.72
C PRO A 166 19.80 -18.33 41.37
N LYS A 167 18.82 -18.61 40.51
CA LYS A 167 17.78 -17.66 40.10
C LYS A 167 16.53 -17.69 40.98
N ILE A 168 16.41 -18.67 41.89
CA ILE A 168 15.24 -18.81 42.76
C ILE A 168 15.39 -17.93 43.99
N VAL A 169 14.33 -17.17 44.26
CA VAL A 169 14.16 -16.38 45.47
C VAL A 169 13.11 -17.05 46.34
N CYS A 170 13.50 -17.57 47.51
CA CYS A 170 12.59 -18.35 48.37
C CYS A 170 11.39 -17.57 48.92
N SER A 171 11.44 -16.23 48.92
CA SER A 171 10.30 -15.38 49.29
C SER A 171 9.30 -15.17 48.16
N ASP A 172 9.63 -15.59 46.93
CA ASP A 172 8.85 -15.31 45.72
C ASP A 172 8.72 -16.57 44.85
N LEU A 173 8.21 -17.65 45.46
CA LEU A 173 7.91 -18.89 44.75
C LEU A 173 6.56 -18.80 44.04
N HIS A 174 6.57 -19.04 42.72
CA HIS A 174 5.36 -19.09 41.92
C HIS A 174 4.94 -20.55 41.66
N PRO A 175 3.65 -20.91 41.89
CA PRO A 175 3.16 -22.23 41.52
C PRO A 175 3.29 -22.49 40.03
N GLY A 176 3.79 -23.67 39.65
CA GLY A 176 4.05 -24.05 38.26
C GLY A 176 5.50 -23.88 37.81
N ASP A 177 6.34 -23.20 38.59
CA ASP A 177 7.77 -23.10 38.33
C ASP A 177 8.46 -24.46 38.45
N ARG A 178 9.44 -24.70 37.57
CA ARG A 178 10.27 -25.91 37.57
C ARG A 178 11.61 -25.63 38.24
N ILE A 179 11.93 -26.43 39.25
CA ILE A 179 13.14 -26.30 40.06
C ILE A 179 13.88 -27.64 40.10
N CYS A 180 15.19 -27.61 40.30
CA CYS A 180 15.98 -28.82 40.41
C CYS A 180 16.33 -29.08 41.89
N ILE A 181 15.85 -30.20 42.45
CA ILE A 181 16.06 -30.55 43.86
C ILE A 181 17.26 -31.51 43.97
N PRO A 182 18.26 -31.22 44.81
CA PRO A 182 19.32 -32.18 45.13
C PRO A 182 18.78 -33.29 46.04
N ASP A 183 18.81 -34.53 45.55
CA ASP A 183 18.42 -35.73 46.30
C ASP A 183 19.64 -36.60 46.62
N GLU A 184 19.96 -36.69 47.90
CA GLU A 184 21.10 -37.47 48.40
C GLU A 184 20.86 -38.99 48.24
N GLU A 185 19.60 -39.47 48.27
CA GLU A 185 19.30 -40.91 48.14
C GLU A 185 19.50 -41.42 46.70
N SER A 186 19.26 -40.57 45.71
CA SER A 186 19.51 -40.87 44.30
C SER A 186 21.01 -41.05 43.97
N SER A 187 21.90 -40.46 44.79
CA SER A 187 23.35 -40.55 44.62
C SER A 187 23.93 -41.85 45.18
N ILE A 188 23.29 -42.44 46.19
CA ILE A 188 23.74 -43.68 46.86
C ILE A 188 23.35 -44.93 46.06
N SER A 189 22.25 -44.88 45.32
CA SER A 189 21.72 -46.00 44.53
C SER A 189 22.44 -46.25 43.19
N ARG A 190 23.38 -45.38 42.79
CA ARG A 190 24.19 -45.54 41.56
C ARG A 190 25.64 -45.98 41.80
N VAL A 191 26.01 -46.28 43.05
CA VAL A 191 27.38 -46.66 43.45
C VAL A 191 27.48 -48.14 43.82
N PHE A 192 26.54 -48.98 43.38
CA PHE A 192 26.60 -50.44 43.53
C PHE A 192 26.60 -51.15 42.18
#